data_AF-A0A520JBL7-F1
#
_entry.id   AF-A0A520JBL7-F1
#
_cell.length_a   1.000
_cell.length_b   1.000
_cell.length_c   1.000
_cell.angle_alpha   90.00
_cell.angle_beta   90.00
_cell.angle_gamma   90.00
#
_symmetry.space_group_name_H-M   'P 1'
#
loop_
_entity.id
_entity.type
_entity.pdbx_description
1 polymer ?
#
loop_
_entity_poly.entity_id
_entity_poly.type
_entity_poly.pdbx_seq_one_letter_code
_entity_poly.pdbx_strand_id
1 'polypeptide(L)' 'MLIRAGYDIRFEADVPTPLMAMLSLHPSRNRDLVKPHRIVASPDVPIYDYLDAFGNVCTRMTVPAGGL' A
#
# COMPACT_ATOMS: atom_id res chain seq x y z
N MET A 1 23.50 -2.48 -8.11
CA MET A 1 22.74 -3.76 -8.05
C MET A 1 21.26 -3.42 -8.17
N LEU A 2 20.49 -4.20 -8.92
CA LEU A 2 19.03 -4.02 -9.02
C LEU A 2 18.34 -5.12 -8.22
N ILE A 3 17.30 -4.75 -7.46
CA ILE A 3 16.48 -5.66 -6.67
C ILE A 3 15.05 -5.55 -7.19
N ARG A 4 14.43 -6.69 -7.49
CA ARG A 4 13.00 -6.74 -7.81
C ARG A 4 12.22 -6.92 -6.51
N ALA A 5 11.65 -5.82 -6.02
CA ALA A 5 10.76 -5.82 -4.86
C ALA A 5 9.30 -5.64 -5.31
N GLY A 6 8.39 -6.32 -4.63
CA GLY A 6 6.96 -6.27 -4.88
C GLY A 6 6.22 -7.19 -3.93
N TYR A 7 4.90 -7.12 -3.93
CA TYR A 7 4.03 -7.95 -3.12
C TYR A 7 2.74 -8.22 -3.87
N ASP A 8 2.08 -9.31 -3.49
CA ASP A 8 0.71 -9.65 -3.84
C ASP A 8 0.09 -10.21 -2.55
N ILE A 9 -0.93 -9.54 -2.03
CA ILE A 9 -1.51 -9.80 -0.72
C ILE A 9 -3.01 -9.80 -0.86
N ARG A 10 -3.64 -10.90 -0.43
CA ARG A 10 -5.08 -11.07 -0.39
C ARG A 10 -5.59 -10.91 1.04
N PHE A 11 -6.70 -10.20 1.19
CA PHE A 11 -7.40 -10.07 2.47
C PHE A 11 -8.82 -10.62 2.34
N GLU A 12 -9.31 -11.22 3.41
CA GLU A 12 -10.71 -11.61 3.55
C GLU A 12 -11.26 -10.97 4.82
N ALA A 13 -12.44 -10.37 4.71
CA ALA A 13 -13.09 -9.68 5.82
C ALA A 13 -14.59 -9.91 5.73
N ASP A 14 -15.22 -10.26 6.86
CA ASP A 14 -16.68 -10.46 6.93
C ASP A 14 -17.45 -9.15 6.94
N VAL A 15 -16.79 -8.06 7.35
CA VAL A 15 -17.34 -6.70 7.43
C VAL A 15 -16.34 -5.69 6.88
N PRO A 16 -16.78 -4.50 6.42
CA PRO A 16 -15.87 -3.44 5.99
C PRO A 16 -14.82 -3.13 7.06
N THR A 17 -13.55 -3.39 6.75
CA THR A 17 -12.45 -3.35 7.72
C THR A 17 -11.39 -2.33 7.29
N PRO A 18 -11.11 -1.30 8.10
CA PRO A 18 -10.03 -0.36 7.81
C PRO A 18 -8.66 -1.05 7.81
N LEU A 19 -7.87 -0.79 6.76
CA LEU A 19 -6.51 -1.27 6.60
C LEU A 19 -5.54 -0.10 6.53
N MET A 20 -4.39 -0.25 7.18
CA MET A 20 -3.24 0.65 7.07
C MET A 20 -2.04 -0.15 6.56
N ALA A 21 -1.64 0.10 5.32
CA ALA A 21 -0.54 -0.57 4.65
C ALA A 21 0.75 0.25 4.77
N MET A 22 1.74 -0.34 5.42
CA MET A 22 3.13 0.16 5.50
C MET A 22 3.99 -0.54 4.45
N LEU A 23 3.56 -0.50 3.19
CA LEU A 23 4.15 -1.27 2.08
C LEU A 23 4.92 -0.40 1.09
N SER A 24 4.91 0.92 1.30
CA SER A 24 5.64 1.89 0.51
C SER A 24 7.08 2.03 0.99
N LEU A 25 8.00 2.21 0.06
CA LEU A 25 9.38 2.54 0.39
C LEU A 25 9.46 3.95 0.98
N HIS A 26 10.40 4.16 1.91
CA HIS A 26 10.61 5.47 2.50
C HIS A 26 10.96 6.50 1.40
N PRO A 27 10.36 7.72 1.41
CA PRO A 27 10.53 8.71 0.34
C PRO A 27 11.99 9.06 0.00
N SER A 28 12.91 8.96 0.96
CA SER A 28 14.35 9.18 0.72
C SER A 28 14.96 8.25 -0.33
N ARG A 29 14.32 7.11 -0.62
CA ARG A 29 14.74 6.11 -1.61
C ARG A 29 13.99 6.21 -2.94
N ASN A 30 13.09 7.18 -3.11
CA ASN A 30 12.34 7.34 -4.36
C ASN A 30 13.25 7.53 -5.58
N ARG A 31 14.44 8.12 -5.40
CA ARG A 31 15.42 8.30 -6.48
C ARG A 31 16.07 7.00 -6.93
N ASP A 32 16.05 5.98 -6.08
CA ASP A 32 16.63 4.66 -6.36
C ASP A 32 15.62 3.77 -7.12
N LEU A 33 14.36 4.21 -7.26
CA LEU A 33 13.31 3.48 -7.96
C LEU A 33 13.45 3.59 -9.49
N VAL A 34 13.61 2.44 -10.13
CA VAL A 34 13.58 2.33 -11.60
C VAL A 34 12.15 2.44 -12.16
N LYS A 35 11.14 2.07 -11.35
CA LYS A 35 9.71 2.17 -11.68
C LYS A 35 8.95 2.80 -10.52
N PRO A 36 7.89 3.58 -10.79
CA PRO A 36 7.05 4.13 -9.72
C PRO A 36 6.50 3.03 -8.81
N HIS A 37 6.55 3.26 -7.50
CA HIS A 37 5.83 2.45 -6.53
C HIS A 37 4.36 2.89 -6.51
N ARG A 38 3.42 1.95 -6.61
CA ARG A 38 1.98 2.22 -6.50
C ARG A 38 1.29 1.02 -5.87
N ILE A 39 0.48 1.27 -4.85
CA ILE A 39 -0.43 0.29 -4.29
C ILE A 39 -1.70 0.27 -5.14
N VAL A 40 -2.15 -0.92 -5.51
CA VAL A 40 -3.41 -1.15 -6.23
C VAL A 40 -4.19 -2.24 -5.51
N ALA A 41 -5.51 -2.23 -5.64
CA ALA A 41 -6.39 -3.20 -5.01
C ALA A 41 -7.41 -3.71 -6.05
N SER A 42 -7.93 -4.92 -5.84
CA SER A 42 -8.95 -5.53 -6.69
C SER A 42 -9.99 -6.25 -5.82
N PRO A 43 -11.23 -5.74 -5.67
CA PRO A 43 -11.82 -4.61 -6.39
C PRO A 43 -11.18 -3.24 -6.10
N ASP A 44 -11.37 -2.31 -7.02
CA ASP A 44 -10.94 -0.92 -6.83
C ASP A 44 -11.66 -0.30 -5.62
N VAL A 45 -10.88 0.13 -4.64
CA VAL A 45 -11.37 0.86 -3.46
C VAL A 45 -10.65 2.20 -3.33
N PRO A 46 -11.23 3.19 -2.64
CA PRO A 46 -10.53 4.43 -2.34
C PRO A 46 -9.28 4.18 -1.51
N ILE A 47 -8.15 4.70 -1.98
CA ILE A 47 -6.83 4.59 -1.35
C ILE A 47 -6.32 6.00 -1.04
N TYR A 48 -5.82 6.21 0.18
CA TYR A 48 -5.31 7.49 0.65
C TYR A 48 -3.91 7.34 1.23
N ASP A 49 -2.97 8.14 0.75
CA ASP A 49 -1.62 8.18 1.28
C ASP A 49 -1.41 9.40 2.20
N TYR A 50 -0.67 9.21 3.28
CA TYR A 50 -0.19 10.29 4.14
C TYR A 50 1.20 9.96 4.68
N LEU A 51 1.91 10.98 5.19
CA LEU A 51 3.19 10.79 5.87
C LEU A 51 2.98 10.71 7.38
N ASP A 52 3.55 9.70 8.03
CA ASP A 52 3.60 9.64 9.49
C ASP A 52 4.68 10.57 10.07
N ALA A 53 4.79 10.59 11.41
CA ALA A 53 5.78 11.40 12.12
C ALA A 53 7.24 11.01 11.86
N PHE A 54 7.48 9.84 11.26
CA PHE A 54 8.80 9.35 10.89
C PHE A 54 9.11 9.55 9.40
N GLY A 55 8.17 10.10 8.63
CA GLY A 55 8.31 10.32 7.19
C GLY A 55 8.02 9.08 6.34
N ASN A 56 7.45 8.02 6.90
CA ASN A 56 6.99 6.88 6.12
C ASN A 56 5.72 7.22 5.35
N VAL A 57 5.55 6.63 4.17
CA VAL A 57 4.28 6.69 3.44
C VAL A 57 3.36 5.61 3.99
N CYS A 58 2.27 6.03 4.63
CA CYS A 58 1.22 5.17 5.12
C CYS A 58 0.05 5.21 4.14
N THR A 59 -0.40 4.03 3.68
CA THR A 59 -1.52 3.92 2.75
C THR A 59 -2.74 3.39 3.49
N ARG A 60 -3.86 4.13 3.47
CA ARG A 60 -5.13 3.72 4.10
C ARG A 60 -6.16 3.35 3.05
N MET A 61 -6.90 2.29 3.32
CA MET A 61 -8.06 1.87 2.54
C MET A 61 -9.04 1.12 3.42
N THR A 62 -10.23 0.84 2.91
CA THR A 62 -11.19 -0.04 3.57
C THR A 62 -11.32 -1.31 2.75
N VAL A 63 -10.99 -2.45 3.35
CA VAL A 63 -11.28 -3.77 2.79
C VAL A 63 -12.79 -3.97 2.85
N PRO A 64 -13.51 -4.16 1.74
CA PRO A 64 -14.94 -4.43 1.76
C PRO A 64 -15.20 -5.82 2.33
N ALA A 65 -16.45 -6.07 2.72
CA ALA A 65 -16.86 -7.44 3.02
C ALA A 65 -16.65 -8.33 1.78
N GLY A 66 -16.04 -9.49 1.97
CA GLY A 66 -15.64 -10.39 0.89
C GLY A 66 -14.19 -10.20 0.39
N GLY A 67 -13.47 -9.18 0.86
CA GLY A 67 -12.02 -9.09 0.68
C GLY A 67 -11.51 -8.22 -0.49
N LEU A 68 -10.19 -8.21 -0.65
CA LEU A 68 -9.39 -7.59 -1.72
C LEU A 68 -8.27 -8.54 -2.16
#